data_AF-I7G2R9-F1
#
_entry.id   AF-I7G2R9-F1
#
_cell.length_a   1.000
_cell.length_b   1.000
_cell.length_c   1.000
_cell.angle_alpha   90.00
_cell.angle_beta   90.00
_cell.angle_gamma   90.00
#
_symmetry.space_group_name_H-M   'P 1'
#
loop_
_entity.id
_entity.type
_entity.pdbx_description
1 polymer ?
#
loop_
_entity_poly.entity_id
_entity_poly.type
_entity_poly.pdbx_seq_one_letter_code
_entity_poly.pdbx_strand_id
1 'polypeptide(L)'
;MALRTLLLLLSALTKTWAGSHSLKYFHTSVSRPGRGGPRFISVGYVDDTQFVRYDSDAASPRMEPRAPWVEQEGPEYWDQETRSARDTAQTFRVNLETLRGYYNQSEAGSHTLQWMHGCDLGSDGRFLRGYEQFAYDGGSHL
;
A
#
# COMPACT_ATOMS: atom_id res chain seq x y z
N MET A 1 -3.62 -32.56 34.91
CA MET A 1 -4.36 -31.86 33.83
C MET A 1 -3.78 -30.49 33.51
N ALA A 2 -3.48 -29.63 34.50
CA ALA A 2 -2.96 -28.26 34.27
C ALA A 2 -1.67 -28.13 33.43
N LEU A 3 -0.68 -29.02 33.61
CA LEU A 3 0.57 -28.97 32.84
C LEU A 3 0.37 -29.23 31.34
N ARG A 4 -0.57 -30.11 30.99
CA ARG A 4 -0.91 -30.44 29.60
C ARG A 4 -1.62 -29.27 28.91
N THR A 5 -2.53 -28.61 29.62
CA THR A 5 -3.20 -27.40 29.14
C THR A 5 -2.21 -26.25 28.97
N LEU A 6 -1.25 -26.09 29.89
CA LEU A 6 -0.20 -25.08 29.80
C LEU A 6 0.74 -25.34 28.61
N LEU A 7 1.18 -26.58 28.40
CA LEU A 7 1.98 -26.98 27.23
C LEU A 7 1.25 -26.77 25.91
N LEU A 8 -0.06 -27.08 25.85
CA LEU A 8 -0.88 -26.83 24.66
C LEU A 8 -1.02 -25.33 24.37
N LEU A 9 -1.22 -24.50 25.40
CA LEU A 9 -1.28 -23.04 25.27
C LEU A 9 0.06 -22.44 24.81
N LEU A 10 1.19 -22.89 25.38
CA LEU A 10 2.54 -22.49 24.94
C LEU A 10 2.82 -22.93 23.50
N SER A 11 2.39 -24.13 23.10
CA SER A 11 2.57 -24.62 21.72
C SER A 11 1.69 -23.88 20.70
N ALA A 12 0.53 -23.39 21.12
CA ALA A 12 -0.32 -22.54 20.29
C ALA A 12 0.29 -21.14 20.12
N LEU A 13 0.89 -20.60 21.18
CA LEU A 13 1.55 -19.29 21.17
C LEU A 13 2.84 -19.27 20.34
N THR A 14 3.61 -20.38 20.32
CA THR A 14 4.75 -20.50 19.41
C THR A 14 4.32 -20.68 17.95
N LYS A 15 3.17 -21.33 17.70
CA LYS A 15 2.61 -21.48 16.35
C LYS A 15 2.12 -20.15 15.75
N THR A 16 1.64 -19.21 16.56
CA THR A 16 1.22 -17.88 16.08
C THR A 16 2.38 -16.99 15.61
N TRP A 17 3.63 -17.39 15.88
CA TRP A 17 4.86 -16.72 15.42
C TRP A 17 5.63 -17.53 14.36
N ALA A 18 5.13 -18.69 13.97
CA ALA A 18 5.82 -19.61 13.05
C ALA A 18 5.29 -19.44 11.61
N GLY A 19 5.52 -18.28 11.01
CA GLY A 19 5.14 -18.00 9.62
C GLY A 19 6.06 -16.96 8.98
N SER A 20 6.26 -17.05 7.67
CA SER A 20 6.80 -15.91 6.91
C SER A 20 5.76 -14.80 6.86
N HIS A 21 6.21 -13.56 6.87
CA HIS A 21 5.33 -12.39 6.82
C HIS A 21 5.66 -11.49 5.62
N SER A 22 4.73 -10.65 5.20
CA SER A 22 4.96 -9.65 4.18
C SER A 22 4.32 -8.30 4.51
N LEU A 23 4.90 -7.22 3.99
CA LEU A 23 4.34 -5.88 3.99
C LEU A 23 4.33 -5.37 2.56
N LYS A 24 3.18 -4.99 2.03
CA LYS A 24 3.04 -4.52 0.64
C LYS A 24 2.15 -3.29 0.57
N TYR A 25 2.63 -2.28 -0.11
CA TYR A 25 1.86 -1.09 -0.47
C TYR A 25 1.61 -1.08 -1.97
N PHE A 26 0.39 -0.71 -2.34
CA PHE A 26 -0.02 -0.52 -3.73
C PHE A 26 -0.55 0.89 -3.90
N HIS A 27 0.11 1.64 -4.75
CA HIS A 27 -0.29 2.99 -5.15
C HIS A 27 -0.81 2.92 -6.57
N THR A 28 -1.92 3.58 -6.84
CA THR A 28 -2.54 3.63 -8.17
C THR A 28 -3.05 5.05 -8.41
N SER A 29 -2.64 5.65 -9.53
CA SER A 29 -3.17 6.92 -10.00
C SER A 29 -3.77 6.75 -11.38
N VAL A 30 -5.02 7.19 -11.54
CA VAL A 30 -5.76 7.12 -12.81
C VAL A 30 -6.02 8.53 -13.29
N SER A 31 -5.49 8.90 -14.46
CA SER A 31 -5.79 10.18 -15.11
C SER A 31 -7.24 10.20 -15.59
N ARG A 32 -7.91 11.35 -15.44
CA ARG A 32 -9.33 11.51 -15.75
C ARG A 32 -9.55 12.75 -16.61
N PRO A 33 -9.35 12.64 -17.94
CA PRO A 33 -9.57 13.76 -18.85
C PRO A 33 -10.95 14.39 -18.64
N GLY A 34 -10.98 15.72 -18.48
CA GLY A 34 -12.22 16.49 -18.26
C GLY A 34 -12.86 16.38 -16.87
N ARG A 35 -12.26 15.67 -15.91
CA ARG A 35 -12.79 15.52 -14.54
C ARG A 35 -11.84 16.04 -13.45
N GLY A 36 -10.98 16.99 -13.79
CA GLY A 36 -9.98 17.56 -12.88
C GLY A 36 -8.70 16.72 -12.81
N GLY A 37 -8.16 16.56 -11.61
CA GLY A 37 -6.92 15.81 -11.37
C GLY A 37 -7.09 14.29 -11.42
N PRO A 38 -5.98 13.53 -11.52
CA PRO A 38 -6.03 12.08 -11.41
C PRO A 38 -6.59 11.64 -10.06
N ARG A 39 -7.25 10.47 -10.01
CA ARG A 39 -7.63 9.84 -8.74
C ARG A 39 -6.44 9.03 -8.25
N PHE A 40 -5.99 9.29 -7.03
CA PHE A 40 -4.93 8.54 -6.37
C PHE A 40 -5.49 7.68 -5.24
N ILE A 41 -5.10 6.41 -5.21
CA ILE A 41 -5.43 5.45 -4.17
C ILE A 41 -4.11 4.84 -3.67
N SER A 42 -3.96 4.74 -2.36
CA SER A 42 -2.90 3.96 -1.72
C SER A 42 -3.53 2.95 -0.77
N VAL A 43 -3.06 1.70 -0.80
CA VAL A 43 -3.49 0.65 0.13
C VAL A 43 -2.28 -0.10 0.66
N GLY A 44 -2.30 -0.42 1.94
CA GLY A 44 -1.25 -1.21 2.61
C GLY A 44 -1.80 -2.54 3.12
N TYR A 45 -1.01 -3.59 2.95
CA TYR A 45 -1.28 -4.95 3.41
C TYR A 45 -0.15 -5.43 4.31
N VAL A 46 -0.51 -5.99 5.47
CA VAL A 46 0.34 -6.89 6.24
C VAL A 46 -0.19 -8.29 5.99
N ASP A 47 0.66 -9.16 5.45
CA ASP A 47 0.27 -10.44 4.88
C ASP A 47 -0.88 -10.24 3.87
N ASP A 48 -1.99 -10.96 4.03
CA ASP A 48 -3.17 -10.82 3.18
C ASP A 48 -4.23 -9.86 3.76
N THR A 49 -3.89 -9.13 4.84
CA THR A 49 -4.83 -8.23 5.53
C THR A 49 -4.55 -6.79 5.16
N GLN A 50 -5.52 -6.14 4.49
CA GLN A 50 -5.47 -4.71 4.26
C GLN A 50 -5.59 -3.99 5.61
N PHE A 51 -4.62 -3.14 5.93
CA PHE A 51 -4.59 -2.42 7.21
C PHE A 51 -4.71 -0.91 7.08
N VAL A 52 -4.39 -0.35 5.91
CA VAL A 52 -4.55 1.09 5.64
C VAL A 52 -5.09 1.36 4.24
N ARG A 53 -5.76 2.51 4.08
CA ARG A 53 -6.22 3.02 2.78
C ARG A 53 -6.22 4.55 2.76
N TYR A 54 -5.74 5.12 1.66
CA TYR A 54 -5.94 6.51 1.26
C TYR A 54 -6.72 6.56 -0.06
N ASP A 55 -7.63 7.52 -0.20
CA ASP A 55 -8.37 7.80 -1.44
C ASP A 55 -8.47 9.31 -1.64
N SER A 56 -7.91 9.84 -2.73
CA SER A 56 -7.91 11.28 -3.02
C SER A 56 -9.29 11.83 -3.31
N ASP A 57 -10.25 10.98 -3.68
CA ASP A 57 -11.63 11.36 -3.98
C ASP A 57 -12.55 11.33 -2.74
N ALA A 58 -12.04 10.93 -1.58
CA ALA A 58 -12.82 10.97 -0.34
C ALA A 58 -13.21 12.42 0.00
N ALA A 59 -14.35 12.61 0.68
CA ALA A 59 -14.79 13.94 1.11
C ALA A 59 -13.77 14.64 2.04
N SER A 60 -13.01 13.86 2.81
CA SER A 60 -11.88 14.31 3.62
C SER A 60 -10.69 13.36 3.38
N PRO A 61 -9.83 13.62 2.37
CA PRO A 61 -8.73 12.73 2.02
C PRO A 61 -7.69 12.64 3.14
N ARG A 62 -7.63 11.47 3.77
CA ARG A 62 -6.67 11.08 4.81
C ARG A 62 -6.39 9.58 4.75
N MET A 63 -5.30 9.15 5.37
CA MET A 63 -5.05 7.72 5.58
C MET A 63 -6.06 7.20 6.61
N GLU A 64 -6.71 6.08 6.30
CA GLU A 64 -7.74 5.48 7.16
C GLU A 64 -7.34 4.06 7.57
N PRO A 65 -7.60 3.67 8.84
CA PRO A 65 -7.40 2.31 9.30
C PRO A 65 -8.37 1.35 8.59
N ARG A 66 -7.90 0.13 8.32
CA ARG A 66 -8.69 -0.98 7.76
C ARG A 66 -8.59 -2.27 8.58
N ALA A 67 -7.81 -2.25 9.66
CA ALA A 67 -7.72 -3.35 10.61
C ALA A 67 -7.71 -2.82 12.05
N PRO A 68 -8.33 -3.53 13.02
CA PRO A 68 -8.45 -3.03 14.41
C PRO A 68 -7.12 -2.75 15.09
N TRP A 69 -6.08 -3.51 14.76
CA TRP A 69 -4.77 -3.39 15.40
C TRP A 69 -4.01 -2.11 15.04
N VAL A 70 -4.36 -1.43 13.93
CA VAL A 70 -3.72 -0.15 13.57
C VAL A 70 -4.46 1.04 14.18
N GLU A 71 -5.69 0.87 14.68
CA GLU A 71 -6.46 1.96 15.29
C GLU A 71 -5.83 2.51 16.59
N GLN A 72 -4.93 1.73 17.20
CA GLN A 72 -4.17 2.15 18.39
C GLN A 72 -3.09 3.20 18.07
N GLU A 73 -2.75 3.41 16.80
CA GLU A 73 -1.75 4.39 16.39
C GLU A 73 -2.20 5.83 16.67
N GLY A 74 -1.24 6.65 17.11
CA GLY A 74 -1.48 8.04 17.50
C GLY A 74 -1.76 8.99 16.32
N PRO A 75 -2.27 10.20 16.58
CA PRO A 75 -2.56 11.18 15.54
C PRO A 75 -1.33 11.55 14.69
N GLU A 76 -0.13 11.54 15.27
CA GLU A 76 1.12 11.84 14.56
C GLU A 76 1.40 10.84 13.42
N TYR A 77 1.11 9.56 13.65
CA TYR A 77 1.23 8.52 12.63
C TYR A 77 0.27 8.79 11.47
N TRP A 78 -1.01 9.03 11.77
CA TRP A 78 -2.03 9.29 10.76
C TRP A 78 -1.77 10.57 9.96
N ASP A 79 -1.26 11.62 10.61
CA ASP A 79 -0.87 12.87 9.95
C ASP A 79 0.35 12.69 9.05
N GLN A 80 1.32 11.88 9.46
CA GLN A 80 2.49 11.55 8.65
C GLN A 80 2.09 10.71 7.42
N GLU A 81 1.32 9.63 7.61
CA GLU A 81 0.86 8.77 6.52
C GLU A 81 -0.03 9.54 5.53
N THR A 82 -0.88 10.42 6.03
CA THR A 82 -1.72 11.29 5.19
C THR A 82 -0.86 12.25 4.36
N ARG A 83 0.20 12.84 4.94
CA ARG A 83 1.13 13.71 4.20
C ARG A 83 1.89 12.93 3.14
N SER A 84 2.44 11.78 3.50
CA SER A 84 3.15 10.88 2.57
C SER A 84 2.28 10.49 1.37
N ALA A 85 1.02 10.12 1.61
CA ALA A 85 0.08 9.79 0.55
C ALA A 85 -0.23 10.99 -0.36
N ARG A 86 -0.34 12.21 0.17
CA ARG A 86 -0.55 13.45 -0.61
C ARG A 86 0.67 13.79 -1.47
N ASP A 87 1.87 13.68 -0.91
CA ASP A 87 3.12 13.92 -1.64
C ASP A 87 3.29 12.90 -2.77
N THR A 88 2.98 11.63 -2.50
CA THR A 88 2.97 10.55 -3.51
C THR A 88 1.94 10.84 -4.60
N ALA A 89 0.72 11.27 -4.26
CA ALA A 89 -0.30 11.64 -5.23
C ALA A 89 0.17 12.75 -6.19
N GLN A 90 0.87 13.75 -5.67
CA GLN A 90 1.42 14.83 -6.48
C GLN A 90 2.55 14.34 -7.41
N THR A 91 3.44 13.49 -6.92
CA THR A 91 4.47 12.85 -7.76
C THR A 91 3.84 12.03 -8.88
N PHE A 92 2.79 11.25 -8.59
CA PHE A 92 2.08 10.48 -9.60
C PHE A 92 1.41 11.37 -10.65
N ARG A 93 0.86 12.52 -10.26
CA ARG A 93 0.29 13.49 -11.21
C ARG A 93 1.33 13.94 -12.23
N VAL A 94 2.51 14.35 -11.76
CA VAL A 94 3.62 14.78 -12.64
C VAL A 94 4.10 13.61 -13.50
N ASN A 95 4.26 12.42 -12.94
CA ASN A 95 4.71 11.25 -13.69
C ASN A 95 3.71 10.80 -14.76
N LEU A 96 2.40 10.90 -14.52
CA LEU A 96 1.38 10.65 -15.54
C LEU A 96 1.50 11.62 -16.72
N GLU A 97 1.75 12.90 -16.46
CA GLU A 97 1.99 13.91 -17.50
C GLU A 97 3.26 13.59 -18.31
N THR A 98 4.35 13.23 -17.62
CA THR A 98 5.63 12.82 -18.24
C THR A 98 5.48 11.58 -19.11
N LEU A 99 4.88 10.50 -18.59
CA LEU A 99 4.72 9.23 -19.29
C LEU A 99 3.84 9.39 -20.53
N ARG A 100 2.75 10.15 -20.43
CA ARG A 100 1.91 10.47 -21.58
C ARG A 100 2.71 11.14 -22.70
N GLY A 101 3.61 12.07 -22.33
CA GLY A 101 4.53 12.70 -23.28
C GLY A 101 5.53 11.73 -23.90
N TYR A 102 6.16 10.87 -23.09
CA TYR A 102 7.13 9.87 -23.58
C TYR A 102 6.52 8.87 -24.58
N TYR A 103 5.27 8.47 -24.36
CA TYR A 103 4.57 7.57 -25.26
C TYR A 103 3.77 8.28 -26.37
N ASN A 104 3.89 9.61 -26.49
CA ASN A 104 3.15 10.44 -27.46
C ASN A 104 1.62 10.17 -27.45
N GLN A 105 1.06 9.98 -26.27
CA GLN A 105 -0.36 9.64 -26.08
C GLN A 105 -1.24 10.89 -26.05
N SER A 106 -2.49 10.77 -26.50
CA SER A 106 -3.43 11.89 -26.57
C SER A 106 -3.92 12.36 -25.19
N GLU A 107 -4.24 13.64 -25.04
CA GLU A 107 -4.82 14.19 -23.80
C GLU A 107 -6.20 13.64 -23.46
N ALA A 108 -6.94 13.14 -24.45
CA ALA A 108 -8.27 12.54 -24.27
C ALA A 108 -8.21 11.13 -23.66
N GLY A 109 -7.03 10.50 -23.62
CA GLY A 109 -6.82 9.16 -23.07
C GLY A 109 -6.78 9.15 -21.55
N SER A 110 -7.42 8.17 -20.93
CA SER A 110 -7.24 7.85 -19.52
C SER A 110 -6.08 6.85 -19.39
N HIS A 111 -5.20 7.11 -18.44
CA HIS A 111 -3.96 6.37 -18.21
C HIS A 111 -3.82 6.01 -16.74
N THR A 112 -3.21 4.87 -16.46
CA THR A 112 -3.00 4.36 -15.11
C THR A 112 -1.52 4.20 -14.83
N LEU A 113 -1.05 4.81 -13.75
CA LEU A 113 0.28 4.57 -13.20
C LEU A 113 0.12 3.82 -11.87
N GLN A 114 0.89 2.76 -11.68
CA GLN A 114 0.90 1.93 -10.49
C GLN A 114 2.31 1.76 -9.96
N TRP A 115 2.44 1.72 -8.63
CA TRP A 115 3.67 1.41 -7.92
C TRP A 115 3.36 0.42 -6.80
N MET A 116 4.05 -0.71 -6.80
CA MET A 116 4.03 -1.67 -5.70
C MET A 116 5.41 -1.73 -5.07
N HIS A 117 5.46 -1.48 -3.77
CA HIS A 117 6.67 -1.68 -2.99
C HIS A 117 6.37 -2.45 -1.71
N GLY A 118 7.38 -3.11 -1.16
CA GLY A 118 7.17 -3.96 0.00
C GLY A 118 8.35 -4.86 0.32
N CYS A 119 8.14 -5.76 1.28
CA CYS A 119 9.11 -6.76 1.66
C CYS A 119 8.47 -8.07 2.14
N ASP A 120 9.23 -9.15 2.05
CA ASP A 120 8.95 -10.43 2.69
C ASP A 120 9.98 -10.72 3.78
N LEU A 121 9.51 -11.24 4.91
CA LEU A 121 10.30 -11.70 6.04
C LEU A 121 10.14 -13.21 6.21
N GLY A 122 11.24 -13.89 6.55
CA GLY A 122 11.25 -15.31 6.87
C GLY A 122 10.59 -15.61 8.20
N SER A 123 10.40 -16.90 8.50
CA SER A 123 9.88 -17.35 9.79
C SER A 123 10.79 -17.01 10.97
N ASP A 124 12.05 -16.64 10.71
CA ASP A 124 13.00 -16.13 11.69
C ASP A 124 12.98 -14.60 11.81
N GLY A 125 12.03 -13.93 11.15
CA GLY A 125 11.88 -12.47 11.11
C GLY A 125 12.92 -11.76 10.26
N ARG A 126 13.82 -12.49 9.57
CA ARG A 126 14.86 -11.88 8.75
C ARG A 126 14.32 -11.50 7.38
N PHE A 127 14.86 -10.41 6.84
CA PHE A 127 14.57 -9.97 5.49
C PHE A 127 14.89 -11.05 4.45
N LEU A 128 13.94 -11.32 3.56
CA LEU A 128 14.12 -12.25 2.44
C LEU A 128 14.13 -11.53 1.09
N ARG A 129 13.19 -10.62 0.86
CA ARG A 129 13.01 -9.98 -0.45
C ARG A 129 12.40 -8.60 -0.30
N GLY A 130 12.85 -7.68 -1.16
CA GLY A 130 12.24 -6.36 -1.35
C GLY A 130 11.56 -6.27 -2.70
N TYR A 131 10.57 -5.40 -2.80
CA TYR A 131 9.82 -5.11 -4.02
C TYR A 131 9.82 -3.61 -4.29
N GLU A 132 10.01 -3.26 -5.56
CA GLU A 132 9.95 -1.92 -6.11
C GLU A 132 9.54 -2.10 -7.58
N GLN A 133 8.25 -2.04 -7.88
CA GLN A 133 7.69 -2.38 -9.19
C GLN A 133 6.81 -1.27 -9.72
N PHE A 134 7.04 -0.83 -10.95
CA PHE A 134 6.23 0.18 -11.62
C PHE A 134 5.46 -0.42 -12.79
N ALA A 135 4.21 -0.02 -12.96
CA ALA A 135 3.41 -0.38 -14.12
C ALA A 135 2.69 0.84 -14.69
N TYR A 136 2.61 0.91 -16.02
CA TYR A 136 1.92 1.96 -16.76
C TYR A 136 0.96 1.32 -17.77
N ASP A 137 -0.31 1.71 -17.72
CA ASP A 137 -1.40 1.14 -18.52
C ASP A 137 -1.46 -0.40 -18.49
N GLY A 138 -1.13 -0.98 -17.32
CA GLY A 138 -1.11 -2.42 -17.06
C GLY A 138 0.14 -3.16 -17.56
N GLY A 139 1.04 -2.49 -18.29
CA GLY A 139 2.34 -3.03 -18.67
C GLY A 139 3.39 -2.74 -17.60
N SER A 140 4.28 -3.71 -17.33
CA SER A 140 5.49 -3.46 -16.52
C SER A 140 6.30 -2.33 -17.15
N HIS A 141 6.70 -1.36 -16.33
CA HIS A 141 7.41 -0.16 -16.79
C HIS A 141 8.88 -0.14 -16.32
N LEU A 142 9.14 -0.53 -15.07
CA LEU A 142 10.46 -0.68 -14.45
C LEU A 142 10.45 -1.84 -13.45
#